data_AF-A0A2T5C906-F1
#
_entry.id   AF-A0A2T5C906-F1
#
_cell.length_a   1.000
_cell.length_b   1.000
_cell.length_c   1.000
_cell.angle_alpha   90.00
_cell.angle_beta   90.00
_cell.angle_gamma   90.00
#
_symmetry.space_group_name_H-M   'P 1'
#
loop_
_entity.id
_entity.type
_entity.pdbx_description
1 polymer ?
#
loop_
_entity_poly.entity_id
_entity_poly.type
_entity_poly.pdbx_seq_one_letter_code
_entity_poly.pdbx_strand_id
1 'polypeptide(L)'
;MGQAGAWVEEDLARLLNTKECEECDLSGADLSGTNLHYAKLSRANLSGTNLSRAKLYRANLYNADLSGADLGSAELIHASLLAANLRDAKNVDSANFANADLSAATWTDGRRCKPKSMGECK
;
A
#
# COMPACT_ATOMS: atom_id res chain seq x y z
N MET A 1 16.31 -23.94 5.58
CA MET A 1 16.16 -22.48 5.38
C MET A 1 15.02 -22.28 4.40
N GLY A 2 13.83 -21.97 4.88
CA GLY A 2 12.62 -21.95 4.06
C GLY A 2 11.37 -21.84 4.92
N GLN A 3 11.16 -20.66 5.49
CA GLN A 3 9.94 -20.30 6.23
C GLN A 3 9.41 -18.92 5.82
N ALA A 4 9.72 -18.43 4.62
CA ALA A 4 9.21 -17.13 4.16
C ALA A 4 7.68 -17.16 3.88
N GLY A 5 7.13 -18.31 3.47
CA GLY A 5 5.70 -18.42 3.14
C GLY A 5 4.74 -18.58 4.33
N ALA A 6 5.24 -18.89 5.53
CA ALA A 6 4.36 -19.12 6.69
C ALA A 6 3.84 -17.81 7.30
N TRP A 7 4.68 -16.76 7.31
CA TRP A 7 4.34 -15.46 7.90
C TRP A 7 3.28 -14.70 7.09
N VAL A 8 3.33 -14.82 5.76
CA VAL A 8 2.36 -14.15 4.87
C VAL A 8 0.94 -14.66 5.12
N GLU A 9 0.73 -15.97 5.30
CA GLU A 9 -0.62 -16.52 5.54
C GLU A 9 -1.21 -16.06 6.88
N GLU A 10 -0.39 -16.00 7.94
CA GLU A 10 -0.80 -15.52 9.26
C GLU A 10 -1.12 -14.02 9.25
N ASP A 11 -0.26 -13.22 8.62
CA ASP A 11 -0.44 -11.77 8.51
C ASP A 11 -1.60 -11.42 7.58
N LEU A 12 -1.79 -12.17 6.49
CA LEU A 12 -2.94 -12.04 5.60
C LEU A 12 -4.25 -12.33 6.34
N ALA A 13 -4.30 -13.45 7.07
CA ALA A 13 -5.46 -13.79 7.88
C ALA A 13 -5.74 -12.71 8.95
N ARG A 14 -4.69 -12.18 9.60
CA ARG A 14 -4.82 -11.07 10.54
C ARG A 14 -5.43 -9.85 9.86
N LEU A 15 -4.86 -9.37 8.75
CA LEU A 15 -5.36 -8.22 8.00
C LEU A 15 -6.83 -8.38 7.59
N LEU A 16 -7.19 -9.53 7.05
CA LEU A 16 -8.54 -9.76 6.54
C LEU A 16 -9.59 -9.78 7.67
N ASN A 17 -9.22 -10.29 8.85
CA ASN A 17 -10.12 -10.40 10.00
C ASN A 17 -10.20 -9.11 10.82
N THR A 18 -9.08 -8.41 11.04
CA THR A 18 -9.02 -7.28 11.98
C THR A 18 -8.89 -5.92 11.30
N LYS A 19 -8.41 -5.87 10.05
CA LYS A 19 -7.92 -4.66 9.38
C LYS A 19 -6.70 -4.04 10.07
N GLU A 20 -6.04 -4.76 10.97
CA GLU A 20 -4.87 -4.29 11.71
C GLU A 20 -3.68 -5.17 11.39
N CYS A 21 -2.72 -4.61 10.66
CA CYS A 21 -1.52 -5.29 10.24
C CYS A 21 -0.34 -4.32 10.13
N GLU A 22 -0.03 -3.66 11.25
CA GLU A 22 1.16 -2.81 11.35
C GLU A 22 2.41 -3.69 11.33
N GLU A 23 3.42 -3.31 10.55
CA GLU A 23 4.70 -4.03 10.40
C GLU A 23 4.59 -5.47 9.85
N CYS A 24 3.44 -5.85 9.29
CA CYS A 24 3.24 -7.18 8.69
C CYS A 24 4.09 -7.42 7.45
N ASP A 25 4.40 -8.69 7.20
CA ASP A 25 4.88 -9.16 5.91
C ASP A 25 3.73 -9.70 5.07
N LEU A 26 3.30 -8.90 4.10
CA LEU A 26 2.28 -9.23 3.12
C LEU A 26 2.91 -9.32 1.72
N SER A 27 4.24 -9.43 1.62
CA SER A 27 4.93 -9.37 0.33
C SER A 27 4.43 -10.45 -0.65
N GLY A 28 4.17 -10.04 -1.88
CA GLY A 28 3.64 -10.91 -2.93
C GLY A 28 2.20 -11.41 -2.72
N ALA A 29 1.50 -11.01 -1.65
CA ALA A 29 0.12 -11.44 -1.41
C ALA A 29 -0.85 -10.92 -2.49
N ASP A 30 -1.89 -11.71 -2.76
CA ASP A 30 -3.02 -11.28 -3.57
C ASP A 30 -4.09 -10.64 -2.68
N LEU A 31 -4.18 -9.32 -2.76
CA LEU A 31 -5.16 -8.48 -2.08
C LEU A 31 -6.11 -7.82 -3.08
N SER A 32 -6.22 -8.36 -4.30
CA SER A 32 -7.03 -7.76 -5.35
C SER A 32 -8.52 -7.73 -4.97
N GLY A 33 -9.17 -6.58 -5.23
CA GLY A 33 -10.57 -6.37 -4.91
C GLY A 33 -10.92 -6.38 -3.42
N THR A 34 -9.94 -6.54 -2.52
CA THR A 34 -10.21 -6.66 -1.09
C THR A 34 -10.69 -5.33 -0.51
N ASN A 35 -11.58 -5.41 0.48
CA ASN A 35 -12.00 -4.25 1.25
C ASN A 35 -11.06 -4.04 2.43
N LEU A 36 -10.24 -3.00 2.35
CA LEU A 36 -9.24 -2.58 3.34
C LEU A 36 -9.52 -1.13 3.80
N HIS A 37 -10.78 -0.70 3.77
CA HIS A 37 -11.17 0.60 4.33
C HIS A 37 -10.67 0.72 5.77
N TYR A 38 -10.03 1.85 6.09
CA TYR A 38 -9.47 2.16 7.41
C TYR A 38 -8.41 1.17 7.92
N ALA A 39 -7.83 0.33 7.05
CA ALA A 39 -6.83 -0.64 7.49
C ALA A 39 -5.59 0.06 8.06
N LYS A 40 -5.06 -0.48 9.16
CA LYS A 40 -3.79 -0.06 9.77
C LYS A 40 -2.67 -0.90 9.19
N LEU A 41 -1.95 -0.34 8.22
CA LEU A 41 -0.87 -0.97 7.46
C LEU A 41 0.43 -0.16 7.61
N SER A 42 0.58 0.60 8.69
CA SER A 42 1.80 1.37 8.96
C SER A 42 2.99 0.44 8.93
N ARG A 43 4.03 0.81 8.18
CA ARG A 43 5.29 0.07 8.04
C ARG A 43 5.15 -1.36 7.51
N ALA A 44 3.98 -1.75 6.98
CA ALA A 44 3.80 -3.07 6.41
C ALA A 44 4.66 -3.25 5.14
N ASN A 45 5.17 -4.45 4.95
CA ASN A 45 5.78 -4.89 3.70
C ASN A 45 4.67 -5.37 2.74
N LEU A 46 4.32 -4.54 1.77
CA LEU A 46 3.37 -4.82 0.68
C LEU A 46 4.11 -4.95 -0.66
N SER A 47 5.42 -5.21 -0.65
CA SER A 47 6.22 -5.27 -1.86
C SER A 47 5.73 -6.39 -2.77
N GLY A 48 5.60 -6.09 -4.06
CA GLY A 48 5.12 -7.03 -5.08
C GLY A 48 3.68 -7.51 -4.91
N THR A 49 2.89 -6.92 -4.01
CA THR A 49 1.48 -7.32 -3.80
C THR A 49 0.61 -7.00 -5.01
N ASN A 50 -0.45 -7.80 -5.20
CA ASN A 50 -1.54 -7.42 -6.09
C ASN A 50 -2.61 -6.68 -5.29
N LEU A 51 -2.66 -5.35 -5.43
CA LEU A 51 -3.67 -4.48 -4.81
C LEU A 51 -4.67 -3.96 -5.86
N SER A 52 -4.72 -4.58 -7.05
CA SER A 52 -5.62 -4.13 -8.10
C SER A 52 -7.07 -4.15 -7.61
N ARG A 53 -7.80 -3.06 -7.84
CA ARG A 53 -9.19 -2.84 -7.37
C ARG A 53 -9.39 -2.91 -5.85
N ALA A 54 -8.32 -2.95 -5.05
CA ALA A 54 -8.42 -2.94 -3.60
C ALA A 54 -9.01 -1.60 -3.12
N LYS A 55 -9.84 -1.67 -2.07
CA LYS A 55 -10.47 -0.49 -1.47
C LYS A 55 -9.71 -0.08 -0.22
N LEU A 56 -8.93 0.99 -0.30
CA LEU A 56 -8.02 1.49 0.73
C LEU A 56 -8.45 2.87 1.25
N TYR A 57 -9.74 3.21 1.16
CA TYR A 57 -10.28 4.46 1.67
C TYR A 57 -9.84 4.70 3.12
N ARG A 58 -9.14 5.82 3.36
CA ARG A 58 -8.58 6.19 4.68
C ARG A 58 -7.67 5.14 5.32
N ALA A 59 -7.08 4.23 4.56
CA ALA A 59 -6.08 3.30 5.09
C ALA A 59 -4.82 4.07 5.55
N ASN A 60 -4.18 3.58 6.61
CA ASN A 60 -2.91 4.09 7.08
C ASN A 60 -1.77 3.23 6.49
N LEU A 61 -1.09 3.75 5.48
CA LEU A 61 0.08 3.14 4.82
C LEU A 61 1.36 3.94 5.15
N TYR A 62 1.39 4.62 6.30
CA TYR A 62 2.55 5.40 6.73
C TYR A 62 3.82 4.54 6.69
N ASN A 63 4.82 4.97 5.92
CA ASN A 63 6.10 4.30 5.77
C ASN A 63 6.00 2.81 5.33
N ALA A 64 4.91 2.43 4.67
CA ALA A 64 4.74 1.08 4.11
C ALA A 64 5.58 0.91 2.83
N ASP A 65 6.00 -0.32 2.56
CA ASP A 65 6.70 -0.65 1.32
C ASP A 65 5.72 -1.23 0.29
N LEU A 66 5.33 -0.45 -0.72
CA LEU A 66 4.51 -0.87 -1.85
C LEU A 66 5.35 -1.04 -3.13
N SER A 67 6.67 -1.24 -3.00
CA SER A 67 7.53 -1.35 -4.17
C SER A 67 7.11 -2.52 -5.07
N GLY A 68 7.00 -2.26 -6.37
CA GLY A 68 6.57 -3.27 -7.35
C GLY A 68 5.11 -3.74 -7.25
N ALA A 69 4.30 -3.18 -6.32
CA ALA A 69 2.90 -3.57 -6.17
C ALA A 69 2.05 -3.17 -7.39
N ASP A 70 1.01 -3.94 -7.69
CA ASP A 70 0.01 -3.58 -8.71
C ASP A 70 -1.13 -2.78 -8.06
N LEU A 71 -1.26 -1.50 -8.43
CA LEU A 71 -2.30 -0.59 -7.92
C LEU A 71 -3.43 -0.36 -8.92
N GLY A 72 -3.58 -1.22 -9.93
CA GLY A 72 -4.55 -1.06 -11.01
C GLY A 72 -5.98 -0.84 -10.50
N SER A 73 -6.54 0.36 -10.74
CA SER A 73 -7.87 0.74 -10.23
C SER A 73 -8.04 0.66 -8.70
N ALA A 74 -6.96 0.71 -7.92
CA ALA A 74 -7.04 0.75 -6.46
C ALA A 74 -7.64 2.08 -5.97
N GLU A 75 -8.44 2.05 -4.90
CA GLU A 75 -9.09 3.23 -4.32
C GLU A 75 -8.35 3.67 -3.04
N LEU A 76 -7.37 4.56 -3.17
CA LEU A 76 -6.53 5.09 -2.08
C LEU A 76 -7.03 6.45 -1.56
N ILE A 77 -8.32 6.74 -1.75
CA ILE A 77 -8.91 8.04 -1.44
C ILE A 77 -8.75 8.34 0.07
N HIS A 78 -8.20 9.51 0.41
CA HIS A 78 -7.87 9.91 1.79
C HIS A 78 -6.90 8.97 2.54
N ALA A 79 -6.21 8.05 1.86
CA ALA A 79 -5.20 7.20 2.50
C ALA A 79 -3.96 8.02 2.92
N SER A 80 -3.29 7.59 3.98
CA SER A 80 -1.99 8.16 4.38
C SER A 80 -0.88 7.29 3.77
N LEU A 81 -0.19 7.79 2.75
CA LEU A 81 1.02 7.20 2.17
C LEU A 81 2.27 8.01 2.54
N LEU A 82 2.20 8.78 3.63
CA LEU A 82 3.33 9.58 4.11
C LEU A 82 4.56 8.69 4.27
N ALA A 83 5.65 9.05 3.58
CA ALA A 83 6.91 8.30 3.54
C ALA A 83 6.83 6.86 2.99
N ALA A 84 5.72 6.47 2.34
CA ALA A 84 5.62 5.15 1.71
C ALA A 84 6.56 5.01 0.51
N ASN A 85 6.92 3.77 0.18
CA ASN A 85 7.72 3.45 -1.00
C ASN A 85 6.83 2.91 -2.11
N LEU A 86 6.62 3.66 -3.20
CA LEU A 86 5.91 3.21 -4.40
C LEU A 86 6.86 2.98 -5.59
N ARG A 87 8.16 2.83 -5.34
CA ARG A 87 9.14 2.58 -6.41
C ARG A 87 8.72 1.36 -7.25
N ASP A 88 8.76 1.49 -8.56
CA ASP A 88 8.39 0.41 -9.50
C ASP A 88 6.93 -0.09 -9.37
N ALA A 89 6.08 0.58 -8.59
CA ALA A 89 4.65 0.24 -8.51
C ALA A 89 3.98 0.41 -9.88
N LYS A 90 3.07 -0.52 -10.19
CA LYS A 90 2.46 -0.66 -11.50
C LYS A 90 1.05 -0.07 -11.52
N ASN A 91 0.61 0.35 -12.70
CA ASN A 91 -0.75 0.83 -12.97
C ASN A 91 -1.21 2.00 -12.09
N VAL A 92 -0.27 2.81 -11.58
CA VAL A 92 -0.54 3.97 -10.72
C VAL A 92 -1.41 5.02 -11.40
N ASP A 93 -1.34 5.13 -12.73
CA ASP A 93 -2.14 6.08 -13.53
C ASP A 93 -3.64 5.79 -13.46
N SER A 94 -4.01 4.55 -13.16
CA SER A 94 -5.41 4.11 -13.01
C SER A 94 -5.88 4.06 -11.55
N ALA A 95 -4.97 4.23 -10.60
CA ALA A 95 -5.28 4.24 -9.18
C ALA A 95 -5.87 5.60 -8.78
N ASN A 96 -6.81 5.60 -7.85
CA ASN A 96 -7.41 6.82 -7.34
C ASN A 96 -6.74 7.25 -6.04
N PHE A 97 -5.87 8.25 -6.14
CA PHE A 97 -5.19 8.86 -5.00
C PHE A 97 -5.92 10.08 -4.44
N ALA A 98 -7.16 10.41 -4.83
CA ALA A 98 -7.80 11.66 -4.43
C ALA A 98 -7.70 11.93 -2.91
N ASN A 99 -7.12 13.07 -2.54
CA ASN A 99 -6.86 13.47 -1.16
C ASN A 99 -5.96 12.54 -0.33
N ALA A 100 -5.25 11.59 -0.95
CA ALA A 100 -4.24 10.79 -0.28
C ALA A 100 -3.01 11.65 0.05
N ASP A 101 -2.41 11.44 1.22
CA ASP A 101 -1.16 12.13 1.58
C ASP A 101 0.03 11.32 1.05
N LEU A 102 0.67 11.83 0.00
CA LEU A 102 1.88 11.27 -0.62
C LEU A 102 3.15 12.00 -0.16
N SER A 103 3.07 12.87 0.85
CA SER A 103 4.22 13.63 1.31
C SER A 103 5.39 12.71 1.64
N ALA A 104 6.60 13.08 1.22
CA ALA A 104 7.83 12.32 1.45
C ALA A 104 7.85 10.88 0.90
N ALA A 105 6.80 10.41 0.21
CA ALA A 105 6.79 9.11 -0.43
C ALA A 105 7.84 9.06 -1.55
N THR A 106 8.34 7.86 -1.83
CA THR A 106 9.14 7.60 -3.04
C THR A 106 8.18 7.18 -4.15
N TRP A 107 8.14 7.93 -5.24
CA TRP A 107 7.26 7.65 -6.38
C TRP A 107 7.81 6.53 -7.26
N THR A 108 7.03 6.15 -8.28
CA THR A 108 7.35 5.03 -9.18
C THR A 108 8.69 5.17 -9.88
N ASP A 109 9.09 6.39 -10.25
CA ASP A 109 10.38 6.72 -10.89
C ASP A 109 11.53 6.92 -9.88
N GLY A 110 11.29 6.70 -8.59
CA GLY A 110 12.26 6.88 -7.52
C GLY A 110 12.42 8.32 -7.03
N ARG A 111 11.68 9.29 -7.58
CA ARG A 111 11.71 10.67 -7.04
C ARG A 111 10.98 10.72 -5.70
N ARG A 112 11.42 11.62 -4.82
CA ARG A 112 10.73 11.86 -3.54
C ARG A 112 9.68 12.95 -3.68
N CYS A 113 8.45 12.67 -3.28
CA CYS A 113 7.35 13.63 -3.30
C CYS A 113 7.56 14.72 -2.25
N LYS A 114 7.30 15.98 -2.62
CA LYS A 114 7.42 17.13 -1.72
C LYS A 114 6.39 17.09 -0.58
N PRO A 115 6.63 17.81 0.53
CA PRO A 115 5.61 18.01 1.56
C PRO A 115 4.31 18.59 0.97
N LYS A 116 3.16 18.18 1.53
CA LYS A 116 1.82 18.56 1.07
C LYS A 116 1.46 18.04 -0.34
N SER A 117 2.07 16.94 -0.76
CA SER A 117 1.68 16.20 -1.97
C SER A 117 0.36 15.47 -1.71
N MET A 118 -0.76 16.14 -1.99
CA MET A 118 -2.10 15.61 -1.78
C MET A 118 -2.70 15.13 -3.10
N GLY A 119 -2.94 13.83 -3.19
CA GLY A 119 -3.49 13.12 -4.36
C GLY A 119 -2.62 13.02 -5.59
N GLU A 120 -1.51 13.76 -5.63
CA GLU A 120 -0.50 13.68 -6.67
C GLU A 120 0.87 13.95 -6.06
N CYS A 121 1.90 13.29 -6.60
CA CYS A 121 3.28 13.49 -6.20
C CYS A 121 3.89 14.72 -6.90
N LYS A 122 4.22 15.76 -6.12
CA LYS A 122 4.77 17.05 -6.59
C LYS A 122 6.28 17.21 -6.34
#